data_AF-A0A350AN38-F1
#
_entry.id   AF-A0A350AN38-F1
#
_cell.length_a   1.000
_cell.length_b   1.000
_cell.length_c   1.000
_cell.angle_alpha   90.00
_cell.angle_beta   90.00
_cell.angle_gamma   90.00
#
_symmetry.space_group_name_H-M   'P 1'
#
loop_
_entity.id
_entity.type
_entity.pdbx_description
1 polymer ?
#
loop_
_entity_poly.entity_id
_entity_poly.type
_entity_poly.pdbx_seq_one_letter_code
_entity_poly.pdbx_strand_id
1 'polypeptide(L)' 'MVLVFQILYAAVMLVFLLLSAFIVFHILKYSYDKRAAFLMIVIFLAFTGLLFFSNIILFANLPLEEMLSYIL' A
#
# COMPACT_ATOMS: atom_id res chain seq x y z
N MET A 1 -23.71 -0.51 -2.32
CA MET A 1 -22.63 -1.52 -2.37
C MET A 1 -21.27 -0.92 -2.71
N VAL A 2 -21.15 -0.08 -3.76
CA VAL A 2 -19.89 0.58 -4.16
C VAL A 2 -19.15 1.24 -2.99
N LEU A 3 -19.85 2.03 -2.17
CA LEU A 3 -19.27 2.69 -1.00
C LEU A 3 -18.63 1.71 -0.01
N VAL A 4 -19.22 0.53 0.19
CA VAL A 4 -18.66 -0.49 1.09
C VAL A 4 -17.33 -1.01 0.56
N PHE A 5 -17.23 -1.27 -0.75
CA PHE A 5 -15.97 -1.69 -1.38
C PHE A 5 -14.91 -0.60 -1.33
N GLN A 6 -15.28 0.68 -1.49
CA GLN A 6 -14.35 1.80 -1.33
C GLN A 6 -13.82 1.90 0.10
N ILE A 7 -14.68 1.73 1.11
CA ILE A 7 -14.26 1.73 2.52
C ILE A 7 -13.34 0.54 2.82
N LEU A 8 -13.68 -0.66 2.34
CA LEU A 8 -12.85 -1.85 2.50
C LEU A 8 -11.47 -1.67 1.85
N TYR A 9 -11.43 -1.13 0.63
CA TYR A 9 -10.18 -0.81 -0.05
C TYR A 9 -9.35 0.19 0.75
N ALA A 10 -9.96 1.27 1.25
CA ALA A 10 -9.27 2.24 2.10
C ALA A 10 -8.71 1.62 3.39
N ALA A 11 -9.46 0.71 4.03
CA ALA A 11 -9.00 -0.02 5.21
C ALA A 11 -7.79 -0.92 4.90
N VAL A 12 -7.80 -1.63 3.77
CA VAL A 12 -6.66 -2.45 3.32
C VAL A 12 -5.43 -1.58 3.05
N MET A 13 -5.61 -0.45 2.36
CA MET A 13 -4.52 0.49 2.09
C MET A 13 -3.93 1.09 3.37
N LEU A 14 -4.77 1.36 4.39
CA LEU A 14 -4.31 1.79 5.70
C LEU A 14 -3.47 0.72 6.40
N VAL A 15 -3.90 -0.55 6.35
CA VAL A 15 -3.13 -1.67 6.93
C VAL A 15 -1.77 -1.78 6.25
N PHE A 16 -1.70 -1.69 4.92
CA PHE A 16 -0.43 -1.68 4.21
C PHE A 16 0.44 -0.50 4.61
N LEU A 17 -0.13 0.69 4.83
CA LEU A 17 0.62 1.87 5.23
C LEU A 17 1.25 1.68 6.61
N LEU A 18 0.49 1.14 7.56
CA LEU A 18 0.96 0.85 8.92
C LEU A 18 2.05 -0.23 8.91
N LEU A 19 1.89 -1.27 8.09
CA LEU A 19 2.92 -2.30 7.90
C LEU A 19 4.20 -1.73 7.30
N SER A 20 4.09 -0.86 6.28
CA SER A 20 5.24 -0.19 5.70
C SER A 20 5.96 0.70 6.71
N ALA A 21 5.22 1.44 7.54
CA ALA A 21 5.80 2.24 8.62
C ALA A 21 6.51 1.37 9.66
N PHE A 22 5.92 0.24 10.04
CA PHE A 22 6.52 -0.73 10.94
C PHE A 22 7.83 -1.31 10.37
N ILE A 23 7.85 -1.68 9.09
CA ILE A 23 9.05 -2.20 8.41
C ILE A 23 10.16 -1.16 8.41
N VAL A 24 9.86 0.09 8.04
CA VAL A 24 10.86 1.18 8.05
C VAL A 24 11.41 1.41 9.45
N PHE A 25 10.53 1.46 10.46
CA PHE A 25 10.94 1.56 11.87
C PHE A 25 11.85 0.40 12.28
N HIS A 26 11.48 -0.83 11.91
CA HIS A 26 12.26 -2.03 12.23
C HIS A 26 13.67 -1.97 11.62
N ILE A 27 13.78 -1.62 10.34
CA ILE A 27 15.09 -1.50 9.66
C ILE A 27 15.95 -0.43 10.32
N LEU A 28 15.39 0.74 10.62
CA LEU A 28 16.13 1.84 11.28
C LEU A 28 16.65 1.45 12.66
N LYS A 29 15.79 0.80 13.46
CA LYS A 29 16.07 0.49 14.86
C LYS A 29 16.98 -0.73 15.03
N TYR A 30 16.75 -1.80 14.26
CA TYR A 30 17.38 -3.09 14.47
C TYR A 30 18.55 -3.40 13.51
N SER A 31 18.74 -2.63 12.44
CA SER A 31 19.92 -2.84 11.59
C SER A 31 21.21 -2.41 12.29
N TYR A 32 22.17 -3.35 12.36
CA TYR A 32 23.52 -3.15 12.87
C TYR A 32 24.38 -2.27 11.95
N ASP A 33 24.26 -2.44 10.63
CA ASP A 33 24.92 -1.59 9.63
C ASP A 33 23.96 -0.49 9.15
N LYS A 34 24.32 0.77 9.41
CA LYS A 34 23.53 1.94 9.05
C LYS A 34 23.60 2.29 7.57
N ARG A 35 24.68 1.94 6.86
CA ARG A 35 24.79 2.17 5.41
C ARG A 35 23.90 1.19 4.65
N ALA A 36 23.96 -0.08 5.02
CA ALA A 36 23.06 -1.10 4.47
C ALA A 36 21.59 -0.80 4.78
N ALA A 37 21.28 -0.34 6.02
CA ALA A 37 19.93 0.06 6.41
C ALA A 37 19.39 1.19 5.52
N PHE A 38 20.19 2.22 5.27
CA PHE A 38 19.80 3.35 4.44
C PHE A 38 19.47 2.90 3.01
N LEU A 39 20.36 2.10 2.40
CA LEU A 39 20.14 1.57 1.05
C LEU A 39 18.86 0.71 0.99
N MET A 40 18.65 -0.15 1.98
CA MET A 40 17.45 -0.99 2.07
C MET A 40 16.17 -0.16 2.19
N ILE A 41 16.17 0.90 2.99
CA ILE A 41 15.02 1.80 3.14
C ILE A 41 14.73 2.54 1.83
N VAL A 42 15.76 3.04 1.14
CA VAL A 42 15.58 3.74 -0.14
C VAL A 42 14.92 2.81 -1.17
N ILE A 43 15.43 1.58 -1.31
CA ILE A 43 14.84 0.58 -2.21
C ILE A 43 13.41 0.26 -1.79
N PHE A 44 13.20 -0.03 -0.50
CA PHE A 44 11.87 -0.37 0.03
C PHE A 44 10.85 0.73 -0.23
N LEU A 45 11.17 1.99 0.07
CA LEU A 45 10.28 3.13 -0.13
C LEU A 45 9.99 3.36 -1.61
N ALA A 46 11.00 3.23 -2.48
CA ALA A 46 10.80 3.41 -3.92
C ALA A 46 9.80 2.38 -4.49
N PHE A 47 10.02 1.09 -4.24
CA PHE A 47 9.14 0.03 -4.75
C PHE A 47 7.78 0.01 -4.06
N THR A 48 7.73 0.18 -2.74
CA THR A 48 6.46 0.22 -2.01
C THR A 48 5.64 1.43 -2.42
N GLY A 49 6.26 2.60 -2.59
CA GLY A 49 5.60 3.80 -3.08
C GLY A 49 5.04 3.62 -4.49
N LEU A 50 5.82 3.02 -5.40
CA LEU A 50 5.35 2.67 -6.75
C LEU A 50 4.14 1.73 -6.68
N LEU A 51 4.21 0.67 -5.89
CA LEU A 51 3.12 -0.29 -5.73
C LEU A 51 1.86 0.36 -5.16
N PHE A 52 2.00 1.21 -4.14
CA PHE A 52 0.89 1.99 -3.57
C PHE A 52 0.23 2.86 -4.64
N PHE A 53 1.04 3.62 -5.37
CA PHE A 53 0.55 4.53 -6.41
C PHE A 53 -0.15 3.77 -7.53
N SER A 54 0.45 2.70 -8.04
CA SER A 54 -0.15 1.85 -9.06
C SER A 54 -1.47 1.24 -8.58
N ASN A 55 -1.56 0.76 -7.33
CA ASN A 55 -2.80 0.20 -6.80
C ASN A 55 -3.91 1.24 -6.72
N ILE A 56 -3.60 2.45 -6.23
CA ILE A 56 -4.57 3.56 -6.16
C ILE A 56 -5.10 3.91 -7.54
N ILE A 57 -4.23 4.02 -8.54
CA ILE A 57 -4.65 4.29 -9.92
C ILE A 57 -5.54 3.18 -10.45
N LEU A 58 -5.12 1.91 -10.29
CA LEU A 58 -5.89 0.78 -10.77
C LEU A 58 -7.29 0.76 -10.13
N PHE A 59 -7.37 0.95 -8.81
CA PHE A 59 -8.65 0.96 -8.11
C PHE A 59 -9.53 2.15 -8.51
N ALA A 60 -8.96 3.35 -8.68
CA ALA A 60 -9.71 4.53 -9.08
C ALA A 60 -10.30 4.43 -10.50
N ASN A 61 -9.69 3.62 -11.37
CA ASN A 61 -10.16 3.40 -12.74
C ASN A 61 -11.03 2.14 -12.89
N LEU A 62 -11.30 1.39 -11.82
CA LEU A 62 -12.20 0.24 -11.90
C LEU A 62 -13.65 0.71 -12.07
N PRO A 63 -14.40 0.18 -13.06
CA PRO A 63 -15.81 0.46 -13.23
C PRO A 63 -16.65 -0.32 -12.19
N LEU A 64 -16.51 0.05 -10.92
CA LEU A 64 -17.11 -0.64 -9.78
C LEU A 64 -18.65 -0.72 -9.87
N GLU A 65 -19.29 0.31 -10.42
CA GLU A 65 -20.74 0.34 -10.60
C GLU A 65 -21.21 -0.73 -11.59
N GLU A 66 -20.55 -0.81 -12.75
CA GLU A 66 -20.86 -1.82 -13.76
C GLU A 66 -20.54 -3.23 -13.26
N MET A 67 -19.38 -3.44 -12.64
CA MET A 67 -19.00 -4.75 -12.13
C MET A 67 -19.98 -5.27 -11.07
N LEU A 68 -20.46 -4.40 -10.18
CA LEU A 68 -21.39 -4.78 -9.13
C LEU A 68 -22.82 -4.97 -9.65
N SER A 69 -23.22 -4.31 -10.74
CA SER A 69 -24.54 -4.52 -11.35
C SER A 69 -24.67 -5.85 -12.09
N TYR A 70 -23.54 -6.49 -12.48
CA TYR A 70 -23.55 -7.84 -13.04
C TYR A 70 -23.56 -8.96 -11.98
N ILE A 71 -23.19 -8.65 -10.73
CA ILE A 71 -23.03 -9.62 -9.65
C ILE A 71 -24.26 -9.69 -8.73
N LEU A 72 -25.01 -8.58 -8.62
CA LEU A 72 -26.20 -8.41 -7.77
C LEU A 72 -27.43 -8.12 -8.62
#